data_AF-A0A380H125-F1
#
_entry.id   AF-A0A380H125-F1
#
_cell.length_a   1.000
_cell.length_b   1.000
_cell.length_c   1.000
_cell.angle_alpha   90.00
_cell.angle_beta   90.00
_cell.angle_gamma   90.00
#
_symmetry.space_group_name_H-M   'P 1'
#
loop_
_entity.id
_entity.type
_entity.pdbx_description
1 polymer ?
#
loop_
_entity_poly.entity_id
_entity_poly.type
_entity_poly.pdbx_seq_one_letter_code
_entity_poly.pdbx_strand_id
1 'polypeptide(L)'
;MQQIFASLIHFDQSKINIVKGMRQGLLMIIPVLIGYLCGFPSFGLLISTGTLAHVYVFKGSPQSMLRTVIICSLSFTICMILGTLTVSQPILFGLLLLIVVTVPYYTFNALKLAGPSSTFFLVTFCLSINLPTAPDQALIRGFAIFIGGVLATITVLLTIIFTKEKVEDRVIKADFKTLHNLLHHFNDADDFKAYARNAVTEFRNSEKLLITSTSGGNEQLSKRFQKLILLHTSAQGIYAELLELNENNIRPLPKDLVEMMDHIINSVATSTIPAMDKSCRCGTRI
;
A
#
# COMPACT_ATOMS: atom_id res chain seq x y z
N MET A 1 -26.28 24.50 1.58
CA MET A 1 -26.31 23.78 0.28
C MET A 1 -25.09 24.04 -0.60
N GLN A 2 -24.62 25.29 -0.78
CA GLN A 2 -23.44 25.59 -1.62
C GLN A 2 -22.14 24.90 -1.16
N GLN A 3 -21.88 24.79 0.15
CA GLN A 3 -20.70 24.06 0.67
C GLN A 3 -20.75 22.55 0.40
N ILE A 4 -21.93 21.93 0.33
CA ILE A 4 -22.08 20.50 0.02
C ILE A 4 -21.77 20.26 -1.45
N PHE A 5 -22.25 21.15 -2.34
CA PHE A 5 -21.92 21.11 -3.77
C PHE A 5 -20.43 21.35 -4.03
N ALA A 6 -19.81 22.30 -3.32
CA ALA A 6 -18.38 22.55 -3.42
C ALA A 6 -17.57 21.33 -2.96
N SER A 7 -17.97 20.65 -1.87
CA SER A 7 -17.32 19.41 -1.42
C SER A 7 -17.56 18.21 -2.35
N LEU A 8 -18.71 18.14 -3.04
CA LEU A 8 -18.98 17.10 -4.05
C LEU A 8 -18.13 17.28 -5.32
N ILE A 9 -17.75 18.52 -5.64
CA ILE A 9 -16.93 18.86 -6.82
C ILE A 9 -15.43 18.93 -6.45
N HIS A 10 -15.08 18.91 -5.16
CA HIS A 10 -13.70 18.99 -4.70
C HIS A 10 -12.95 17.68 -5.01
N PHE A 11 -12.38 17.64 -6.21
CA PHE A 11 -11.59 16.53 -6.70
C PHE A 11 -10.15 16.64 -6.17
N ASP A 12 -9.85 15.87 -5.14
CA ASP A 12 -8.53 15.85 -4.51
C ASP A 12 -7.53 15.06 -5.38
N GLN A 13 -6.91 15.77 -6.33
CA GLN A 13 -5.92 15.21 -7.26
C GLN A 13 -4.69 14.63 -6.53
N SER A 14 -4.40 15.07 -5.30
CA SER A 14 -3.24 14.60 -4.52
C SER A 14 -3.32 13.11 -4.15
N LYS A 15 -4.52 12.54 -4.13
CA LYS A 15 -4.77 11.12 -3.82
C LYS A 15 -4.69 10.21 -5.05
N ILE A 16 -4.54 10.77 -6.25
CA ILE A 16 -4.57 10.00 -7.49
C ILE A 16 -3.17 9.50 -7.84
N ASN A 17 -3.03 8.18 -7.83
CA ASN A 17 -1.84 7.53 -8.36
C ASN A 17 -2.09 7.11 -9.81
N ILE A 18 -1.81 8.04 -10.75
CA ILE A 18 -2.06 7.86 -12.20
C ILE A 18 -1.36 6.61 -12.73
N VAL A 19 -0.13 6.33 -12.27
CA VAL A 19 0.66 5.17 -12.70
C VAL A 19 -0.01 3.86 -12.26
N LYS A 20 -0.53 3.79 -11.03
CA LYS A 20 -1.28 2.61 -10.56
C LYS A 20 -2.59 2.44 -11.35
N GLY A 21 -3.29 3.54 -11.63
CA GLY A 21 -4.52 3.53 -12.42
C GLY A 21 -4.29 3.02 -13.84
N MET A 22 -3.27 3.53 -14.53
CA MET A 22 -2.90 3.06 -15.87
C MET A 22 -2.50 1.58 -15.86
N ARG A 23 -1.71 1.14 -14.87
CA ARG A 23 -1.34 -0.28 -14.75
C ARG A 23 -2.56 -1.16 -14.58
N GLN A 24 -3.51 -0.78 -13.71
CA GLN A 24 -4.76 -1.52 -13.53
C GLN A 24 -5.61 -1.52 -14.79
N GLY A 25 -5.76 -0.37 -15.44
CA GLY A 25 -6.52 -0.24 -16.68
C GLY A 25 -5.97 -1.13 -17.79
N LEU A 26 -4.65 -1.14 -17.98
CA LEU A 26 -3.98 -2.01 -18.93
C LEU A 26 -4.21 -3.49 -18.58
N LEU A 27 -4.11 -3.85 -17.30
CA LEU A 27 -4.32 -5.21 -16.82
C LEU A 27 -5.75 -5.70 -17.04
N MET A 28 -6.73 -4.80 -17.03
CA MET A 28 -8.13 -5.12 -17.31
C MET A 28 -8.44 -5.17 -18.81
N ILE A 29 -7.87 -4.26 -19.61
CA ILE A 29 -8.15 -4.16 -21.05
C ILE A 29 -7.55 -5.34 -21.81
N ILE A 30 -6.33 -5.76 -21.48
CA ILE A 30 -5.62 -6.82 -22.21
C ILE A 30 -6.42 -8.14 -22.24
N PRO A 31 -6.88 -8.70 -21.11
CA PRO A 31 -7.67 -9.94 -21.12
C PRO A 31 -9.01 -9.81 -21.85
N VAL A 32 -9.67 -8.65 -21.77
CA VAL A 32 -10.92 -8.40 -22.49
C VAL A 32 -10.68 -8.40 -23.99
N LEU A 33 -9.64 -7.70 -24.45
CA LEU A 33 -9.30 -7.60 -25.86
C LEU A 33 -8.87 -8.96 -26.43
N ILE A 34 -8.08 -9.74 -25.69
CA ILE A 34 -7.72 -11.12 -26.06
C ILE A 34 -8.98 -11.99 -26.14
N GLY A 35 -9.86 -11.95 -25.13
CA GLY A 35 -11.10 -12.72 -25.13
C GLY A 35 -12.02 -12.36 -26.29
N TYR A 36 -12.12 -11.08 -26.63
CA TYR A 36 -12.87 -10.61 -27.80
C TYR A 36 -12.28 -11.14 -29.11
N LEU A 37 -10.96 -11.04 -29.30
CA LEU A 37 -10.27 -11.52 -30.51
C LEU A 37 -10.32 -13.06 -30.66
N CYS A 38 -10.30 -13.81 -29.56
CA CYS A 38 -10.42 -15.27 -29.57
C CYS A 38 -11.87 -15.77 -29.69
N GLY A 39 -12.87 -14.89 -29.78
CA GLY A 39 -14.28 -15.27 -29.91
C GLY A 39 -14.98 -15.63 -28.60
N PHE A 40 -14.35 -15.39 -27.44
CA PHE A 40 -14.88 -15.68 -26.10
C PHE A 40 -14.92 -14.42 -25.20
N PRO A 41 -15.76 -13.40 -25.54
CA PRO A 41 -15.76 -12.12 -24.84
C PRO A 41 -16.14 -12.24 -23.36
N SER A 42 -17.12 -13.09 -23.01
CA SER A 42 -17.52 -13.35 -21.63
C SER A 42 -16.39 -13.93 -20.80
N PHE A 43 -15.55 -14.79 -21.39
CA PHE A 43 -14.39 -15.36 -20.71
C PHE A 43 -13.30 -14.32 -20.47
N GLY A 44 -13.03 -13.46 -21.47
CA GLY A 44 -12.12 -12.32 -21.32
C GLY A 44 -12.54 -11.34 -20.23
N LEU A 45 -13.85 -11.07 -20.11
CA LEU A 45 -14.41 -10.25 -19.04
C LEU A 45 -14.20 -10.89 -17.65
N LEU A 46 -14.43 -12.20 -17.52
CA LEU A 46 -14.20 -12.90 -16.25
C LEU A 46 -12.73 -12.87 -15.83
N ILE A 47 -11.81 -13.10 -16.77
CA ILE A 47 -10.37 -12.95 -16.51
C ILE A 47 -10.06 -11.52 -16.07
N SER A 48 -10.62 -10.52 -16.76
CA SER A 48 -10.44 -9.11 -16.40
C SER A 48 -10.93 -8.80 -14.99
N THR A 49 -12.09 -9.33 -14.57
CA THR A 49 -12.59 -9.19 -13.20
C THR A 49 -11.62 -9.78 -12.17
N GLY A 50 -11.00 -10.93 -12.46
CA GLY A 50 -9.98 -11.51 -11.59
C GLY A 50 -8.77 -10.60 -11.34
N THR A 51 -8.42 -9.73 -12.31
CA THR A 51 -7.32 -8.78 -12.15
C THR A 51 -7.59 -7.68 -11.13
N LEU A 52 -8.84 -7.50 -10.69
CA LEU A 52 -9.20 -6.54 -9.63
C LEU A 52 -8.53 -6.86 -8.29
N ALA A 53 -8.04 -8.09 -8.10
CA ALA A 53 -7.27 -8.46 -6.92
C ALA A 53 -6.03 -7.56 -6.74
N HIS A 54 -5.44 -7.10 -7.85
CA HIS A 54 -4.30 -6.18 -7.84
C HIS A 54 -4.62 -4.82 -7.20
N VAL A 55 -5.87 -4.37 -7.20
CA VAL A 55 -6.28 -3.10 -6.57
C VAL A 55 -6.14 -3.14 -5.05
N TYR A 56 -6.20 -4.33 -4.45
CA TYR A 56 -5.98 -4.52 -3.01
C TYR A 56 -4.50 -4.46 -2.60
N VAL A 57 -3.59 -4.29 -3.55
CA VAL A 57 -2.16 -4.25 -3.29
C VAL A 57 -1.70 -2.82 -2.99
N PHE A 58 -1.50 -2.56 -1.71
CA PHE A 58 -0.93 -1.30 -1.23
C PHE A 58 0.58 -1.41 -1.04
N LYS A 59 1.25 -0.26 -0.88
CA LYS A 59 2.70 -0.26 -0.59
C LYS A 59 2.90 -0.95 0.76
N GLY A 60 3.72 -1.99 0.77
CA GLY A 60 3.89 -2.90 1.91
C GLY A 60 5.20 -3.68 1.78
N SER A 61 5.49 -4.55 2.73
CA SER A 61 6.53 -5.56 2.53
C SER A 61 6.17 -6.48 1.35
N PRO A 62 7.15 -6.98 0.57
CA PRO A 62 6.88 -7.83 -0.60
C PRO A 62 6.02 -9.05 -0.29
N GLN A 63 6.26 -9.68 0.88
CA GLN A 63 5.48 -10.82 1.35
C GLN A 63 4.02 -10.45 1.66
N SER A 64 3.80 -9.30 2.29
CA SER A 64 2.45 -8.79 2.58
C SER A 64 1.68 -8.53 1.28
N MET A 65 2.31 -7.84 0.32
CA MET A 65 1.72 -7.57 -0.99
C MET A 65 1.28 -8.84 -1.73
N LEU A 66 2.15 -9.86 -1.78
CA LEU A 66 1.84 -11.14 -2.41
C LEU A 66 0.73 -11.88 -1.68
N ARG A 67 0.79 -11.96 -0.34
CA ARG A 67 -0.22 -12.65 0.48
C ARG A 67 -1.60 -12.02 0.28
N THR A 68 -1.70 -10.69 0.28
CA THR A 68 -2.96 -9.98 0.06
C THR A 68 -3.54 -10.30 -1.31
N VAL A 69 -2.74 -10.26 -2.38
CA VAL A 69 -3.26 -10.51 -3.74
C VAL A 69 -3.68 -11.96 -3.95
N ILE A 70 -2.94 -12.92 -3.41
CA ILE A 70 -3.28 -14.35 -3.50
C ILE A 70 -4.59 -14.63 -2.75
N ILE A 71 -4.73 -14.11 -1.52
CA ILE A 71 -5.96 -14.29 -0.75
C ILE A 71 -7.15 -13.66 -1.48
N CYS A 72 -7.02 -12.42 -1.98
CA CYS A 72 -8.11 -11.78 -2.73
C CYS A 72 -8.47 -12.55 -4.01
N SER A 73 -7.48 -13.04 -4.75
CA SER A 73 -7.68 -13.87 -5.95
C SER A 73 -8.47 -15.14 -5.65
N LEU A 74 -8.10 -15.87 -4.59
CA LEU A 74 -8.82 -17.06 -4.16
C LEU A 74 -10.24 -16.73 -3.70
N SER A 75 -10.42 -15.66 -2.94
CA SER A 75 -11.74 -15.25 -2.50
C SER A 75 -12.64 -14.84 -3.67
N PHE A 76 -12.14 -14.13 -4.67
CA PHE A 76 -12.90 -13.78 -5.88
C PHE A 76 -13.32 -15.01 -6.67
N THR A 77 -12.42 -15.99 -6.78
CA THR A 77 -12.71 -17.28 -7.41
C THR A 77 -13.88 -17.97 -6.69
N ILE A 78 -13.83 -18.03 -5.35
CA ILE A 78 -14.91 -18.60 -4.53
C ILE A 78 -16.21 -17.80 -4.69
N CYS A 79 -16.14 -16.47 -4.68
CA CYS A 79 -17.31 -15.60 -4.87
C CYS A 79 -18.02 -15.90 -6.19
N MET A 80 -17.26 -16.08 -7.28
CA MET A 80 -17.85 -16.37 -8.59
C MET A 80 -18.44 -17.77 -8.68
N ILE A 81 -17.78 -18.77 -8.09
CA ILE A 81 -18.31 -20.13 -8.03
C ILE A 81 -19.63 -20.13 -7.24
N LEU A 82 -19.65 -19.53 -6.05
CA LEU A 82 -20.85 -19.44 -5.22
C LEU A 82 -21.96 -18.64 -5.89
N GLY A 83 -21.64 -17.51 -6.51
CA GLY A 83 -22.63 -16.72 -7.25
C GLY A 83 -23.24 -17.51 -8.40
N THR A 84 -22.43 -18.22 -9.19
CA THR A 84 -22.91 -19.03 -10.31
C THR A 84 -23.75 -20.22 -9.86
N LEU A 85 -23.40 -20.88 -8.76
CA LEU A 85 -24.17 -22.01 -8.23
C LEU A 85 -25.53 -21.59 -7.66
N THR A 86 -25.62 -20.38 -7.11
CA THR A 86 -26.79 -19.92 -6.37
C THR A 86 -27.72 -19.01 -7.17
N VAL A 87 -27.33 -18.61 -8.39
CA VAL A 87 -28.12 -17.72 -9.26
C VAL A 87 -29.53 -18.25 -9.54
N SER A 88 -29.73 -19.57 -9.55
CA SER A 88 -31.04 -20.20 -9.77
C SER A 88 -31.99 -20.08 -8.57
N GLN A 89 -31.49 -19.69 -7.39
CA GLN A 89 -32.25 -19.57 -6.15
C GLN A 89 -32.08 -18.16 -5.55
N PRO A 90 -32.94 -17.20 -5.92
CA PRO A 90 -32.78 -15.78 -5.55
C PRO A 90 -32.64 -15.52 -4.04
N ILE A 91 -33.36 -16.27 -3.21
CA ILE A 91 -33.29 -16.14 -1.74
C ILE A 91 -31.90 -16.56 -1.23
N LEU A 92 -31.40 -17.71 -1.69
CA LEU A 92 -30.09 -18.22 -1.31
C LEU A 92 -28.97 -17.31 -1.84
N PHE A 93 -29.11 -16.82 -3.08
CA PHE A 93 -28.21 -15.85 -3.69
C PHE A 93 -28.10 -14.58 -2.84
N GLY A 94 -29.24 -13.99 -2.45
CA GLY A 94 -29.28 -12.78 -1.63
C GLY A 94 -28.66 -12.98 -0.24
N LEU A 95 -28.91 -14.12 0.41
CA LEU A 95 -28.32 -14.42 1.71
C LEU A 95 -26.80 -14.61 1.63
N LEU A 96 -26.30 -15.34 0.63
CA LEU A 96 -24.87 -15.49 0.41
C LEU A 96 -24.21 -14.17 0.03
N LEU A 97 -24.87 -13.33 -0.76
CA LEU A 97 -24.40 -11.99 -1.09
C LEU A 97 -24.17 -11.17 0.18
N LEU A 98 -25.11 -11.18 1.14
CA LEU A 98 -24.94 -10.49 2.41
C LEU A 98 -23.69 -10.99 3.16
N ILE A 99 -23.46 -12.30 3.20
CA ILE A 99 -22.27 -12.89 3.85
C ILE A 99 -20.98 -12.45 3.13
N VAL A 100 -20.94 -12.60 1.80
CA VAL A 100 -19.79 -12.30 0.94
C VAL A 100 -19.43 -10.82 0.96
N VAL A 101 -20.37 -9.92 1.22
CA VAL A 101 -20.09 -8.48 1.33
C VAL A 101 -19.68 -8.12 2.76
N THR A 102 -20.38 -8.67 3.76
CA THR A 102 -20.21 -8.30 5.17
C THR A 102 -18.91 -8.83 5.75
N VAL A 103 -18.57 -10.09 5.48
CA VAL A 103 -17.35 -10.71 6.04
C VAL A 103 -16.08 -9.99 5.57
N PRO A 104 -15.86 -9.76 4.26
CA PRO A 104 -14.71 -8.96 3.82
C PRO A 104 -14.78 -7.53 4.37
N TYR A 105 -15.95 -6.88 4.36
CA TYR A 105 -16.07 -5.50 4.87
C TYR A 105 -15.53 -5.36 6.30
N TYR A 106 -16.01 -6.21 7.22
CA TYR A 106 -15.53 -6.20 8.60
C TYR A 106 -14.07 -6.64 8.70
N THR A 107 -13.63 -7.61 7.89
CA THR A 107 -12.23 -8.04 7.86
C THR A 107 -11.29 -6.88 7.47
N PHE A 108 -11.59 -6.16 6.38
CA PHE A 108 -10.80 -5.02 5.93
C PHE A 108 -10.82 -3.86 6.94
N ASN A 109 -11.98 -3.61 7.55
CA ASN A 109 -12.12 -2.57 8.56
C ASN A 109 -11.35 -2.90 9.86
N ALA A 110 -11.47 -4.13 10.36
CA ALA A 110 -10.75 -4.58 11.56
C ALA A 110 -9.23 -4.58 11.35
N LEU A 111 -8.76 -5.01 10.18
CA LEU A 111 -7.33 -5.04 9.83
C LEU A 111 -6.78 -3.67 9.38
N LYS A 112 -7.63 -2.63 9.31
CA LYS A 112 -7.29 -1.28 8.80
C LYS A 112 -6.48 -1.37 7.49
N LEU A 113 -6.92 -2.27 6.61
CA LEU A 113 -6.33 -2.46 5.29
C LEU A 113 -6.87 -1.35 4.39
N ALA A 114 -5.97 -0.58 3.79
CA ALA A 114 -6.35 0.33 2.71
C ALA A 114 -6.93 -0.52 1.56
N GLY A 115 -7.96 -0.03 0.88
CA GLY A 115 -8.63 -0.77 -0.20
C GLY A 115 -10.07 -0.34 -0.42
N PRO A 116 -10.70 -0.77 -1.53
CA PRO A 116 -12.11 -0.57 -1.81
C PRO A 116 -13.03 -1.45 -0.92
N SER A 117 -12.57 -1.82 0.29
CA SER A 117 -13.27 -2.68 1.24
C SER A 117 -13.85 -3.94 0.57
N SER A 118 -15.16 -4.18 0.63
CA SER A 118 -15.83 -5.34 0.03
C SER A 118 -16.36 -5.12 -1.40
N THR A 119 -16.16 -3.94 -2.01
CA THR A 119 -16.83 -3.58 -3.27
C THR A 119 -16.54 -4.55 -4.41
N PHE A 120 -15.29 -5.01 -4.58
CA PHE A 120 -14.98 -5.94 -5.66
C PHE A 120 -15.39 -7.38 -5.37
N PHE A 121 -15.58 -7.76 -4.10
CA PHE A 121 -16.20 -9.04 -3.74
C PHE A 121 -17.68 -9.03 -4.17
N LEU A 122 -18.37 -7.91 -3.88
CA LEU A 122 -19.74 -7.68 -4.34
C LEU A 122 -19.83 -7.78 -5.86
N VAL A 123 -19.02 -6.99 -6.57
CA VAL A 123 -19.03 -6.97 -8.05
C VAL A 123 -18.77 -8.35 -8.63
N THR A 124 -17.80 -9.08 -8.09
CA THR A 124 -17.45 -10.44 -8.56
C THR A 124 -18.59 -11.43 -8.32
N PHE A 125 -19.22 -11.40 -7.15
CA PHE A 125 -20.36 -12.27 -6.86
C PHE A 125 -21.57 -11.94 -7.74
N CYS A 126 -21.92 -10.66 -7.84
CA CYS A 126 -23.05 -10.17 -8.63
C CYS A 126 -22.87 -10.37 -10.13
N LEU A 127 -21.63 -10.44 -10.63
CA LEU A 127 -21.38 -10.65 -12.06
C LEU A 127 -22.09 -11.91 -12.58
N SER A 128 -22.20 -12.95 -11.75
CA SER A 128 -22.89 -14.20 -12.09
C SER A 128 -24.36 -14.03 -12.50
N ILE A 129 -25.07 -13.00 -12.04
CA ILE A 129 -26.47 -12.74 -12.42
C ILE A 129 -26.61 -12.24 -13.87
N ASN A 130 -25.53 -11.67 -14.42
CA ASN A 130 -25.51 -11.14 -15.79
C ASN A 130 -25.09 -12.20 -16.81
N LEU A 131 -24.70 -13.40 -16.37
CA LEU A 131 -24.36 -14.51 -17.25
C LEU A 131 -25.53 -15.49 -17.36
N PRO A 132 -25.61 -16.27 -18.45
CA PRO A 132 -26.60 -17.34 -18.59
C PRO A 132 -26.61 -18.27 -17.37
N THR A 133 -27.79 -18.71 -16.96
CA THR A 133 -27.97 -19.62 -15.81
C THR A 133 -27.47 -21.03 -16.17
N ALA A 134 -26.22 -21.31 -15.82
CA ALA A 134 -25.53 -22.57 -16.10
C ALA A 134 -24.65 -22.98 -14.90
N PRO A 135 -25.22 -23.66 -13.88
CA PRO A 135 -24.51 -24.03 -12.65
C PRO A 135 -23.33 -24.99 -12.89
N ASP A 136 -23.41 -25.80 -13.95
CA ASP A 136 -22.35 -26.70 -14.43
C ASP A 136 -21.07 -25.94 -14.81
N GLN A 137 -21.21 -24.68 -15.26
CA GLN A 137 -20.09 -23.83 -15.64
C GLN A 137 -19.46 -23.08 -14.45
N ALA A 138 -19.93 -23.29 -13.22
CA ALA A 138 -19.44 -22.54 -12.05
C ALA A 138 -17.92 -22.65 -11.87
N LEU A 139 -17.37 -23.86 -12.05
CA LEU A 139 -15.92 -24.08 -11.95
C LEU A 139 -15.15 -23.41 -13.09
N ILE A 140 -15.67 -23.44 -14.32
CA ILE A 140 -15.04 -22.80 -15.49
C ILE A 140 -15.01 -21.29 -15.31
N ARG A 141 -16.12 -20.70 -14.83
CA ARG A 141 -16.22 -19.27 -14.54
C ARG A 141 -15.28 -18.87 -13.40
N GLY A 142 -15.23 -19.67 -12.34
CA GLY A 142 -14.25 -19.49 -11.26
C GLY A 142 -12.81 -19.56 -11.76
N PHE A 143 -12.50 -20.53 -12.62
CA PHE A 143 -11.18 -20.71 -13.20
C PHE A 143 -10.75 -19.51 -14.07
N ALA A 144 -11.68 -18.93 -14.83
CA ALA A 144 -11.42 -17.70 -15.58
C ALA A 144 -10.99 -16.55 -14.65
N ILE A 145 -11.69 -16.35 -13.53
CA ILE A 145 -11.30 -15.37 -12.51
C ILE A 145 -9.94 -15.70 -11.91
N PHE A 146 -9.70 -16.97 -11.61
CA PHE A 146 -8.42 -17.42 -11.07
C PHE A 146 -7.25 -17.08 -12.00
N ILE A 147 -7.37 -17.29 -13.32
CA ILE A 147 -6.37 -16.88 -14.31
C ILE A 147 -6.11 -15.36 -14.21
N GLY A 148 -7.16 -14.56 -14.10
CA GLY A 148 -7.05 -13.12 -13.89
C GLY A 148 -6.28 -12.74 -12.61
N GLY A 149 -6.55 -13.47 -11.52
CA GLY A 149 -5.84 -13.29 -10.27
C GLY A 149 -4.37 -13.75 -10.31
N VAL A 150 -4.05 -14.77 -11.11
CA VAL A 150 -2.66 -15.15 -11.41
C VAL A 150 -1.95 -14.04 -12.18
N LEU A 151 -2.59 -13.44 -13.19
CA LEU A 151 -2.03 -12.28 -13.92
C LEU A 151 -1.78 -11.07 -12.99
N ALA A 152 -2.71 -10.80 -12.06
CA ALA A 152 -2.51 -9.82 -11.00
C ALA A 152 -1.29 -10.15 -10.14
N THR A 153 -1.13 -11.40 -9.74
CA THR A 153 0.01 -11.87 -8.93
C THR A 153 1.34 -11.72 -9.66
N ILE A 154 1.41 -12.09 -10.94
CA ILE A 154 2.60 -11.89 -11.79
C ILE A 154 2.98 -10.41 -11.86
N THR A 155 2.00 -9.52 -12.00
CA THR A 155 2.23 -8.07 -12.07
C THR A 155 2.79 -7.51 -10.76
N VAL A 156 2.33 -8.01 -9.61
CA VAL A 156 2.90 -7.68 -8.30
C VAL A 156 4.33 -8.18 -8.21
N LEU A 157 4.59 -9.42 -8.62
CA LEU A 157 5.93 -10.02 -8.59
C LEU A 157 6.92 -9.24 -9.47
N LEU A 158 6.52 -8.87 -10.69
CA LEU A 158 7.32 -8.02 -11.57
C LEU A 158 7.59 -6.67 -10.91
N THR A 159 6.58 -6.04 -10.29
CA THR A 159 6.77 -4.77 -9.56
C THR A 159 7.80 -4.91 -8.45
N ILE A 160 7.78 -6.02 -7.70
CA ILE A 160 8.74 -6.30 -6.63
C ILE A 160 10.15 -6.48 -7.21
N ILE A 161 10.31 -7.28 -8.27
CA ILE A 161 11.61 -7.55 -8.91
C ILE A 161 12.24 -6.27 -9.50
N PHE A 162 11.44 -5.43 -10.17
CA PHE A 162 11.93 -4.18 -10.76
C PHE A 162 12.19 -3.08 -9.73
N THR A 163 11.65 -3.19 -8.51
CA THR A 163 11.96 -2.28 -7.41
C THR A 163 13.33 -2.65 -6.83
N LYS A 164 14.41 -2.07 -7.38
CA LYS A 164 15.79 -2.32 -6.95
C LYS A 164 16.11 -1.86 -5.52
N GLU A 165 15.27 -1.00 -4.93
CA GLU A 165 15.49 -0.44 -3.59
C GLU A 165 14.76 -1.27 -2.54
N LYS A 166 15.47 -1.72 -1.50
CA LYS A 166 14.84 -2.42 -0.39
C LYS A 166 13.83 -1.50 0.27
N VAL A 167 12.64 -2.05 0.60
CA VAL A 167 11.57 -1.29 1.29
C VAL A 167 12.11 -0.60 2.55
N GLU A 168 13.03 -1.26 3.23
CA GLU A 168 13.83 -0.78 4.35
C GLU A 168 14.58 0.55 4.08
N ASP A 169 15.36 0.63 3.00
CA ASP A 169 16.14 1.83 2.67
C ASP A 169 15.24 3.00 2.23
N ARG A 170 14.13 2.68 1.57
CA ARG A 170 13.13 3.67 1.15
C ARG A 170 12.43 4.32 2.34
N VAL A 171 12.11 3.53 3.37
CA VAL A 171 11.45 4.01 4.59
C VAL A 171 12.33 5.03 5.31
N ILE A 172 13.63 4.75 5.45
CA ILE A 172 14.56 5.68 6.10
C ILE A 172 14.72 6.97 5.29
N LYS A 173 14.88 6.88 3.97
CA LYS A 173 14.96 8.09 3.13
C LYS A 173 13.69 8.95 3.23
N ALA A 174 12.52 8.33 3.38
CA ALA A 174 11.27 9.05 3.57
C ALA A 174 11.20 9.75 4.94
N ASP A 175 11.62 9.08 6.01
CA ASP A 175 11.67 9.66 7.37
C ASP A 175 12.62 10.87 7.41
N PHE A 176 13.84 10.74 6.89
CA PHE A 176 14.82 11.84 6.87
C PHE A 176 14.42 12.98 5.94
N LYS A 177 13.74 12.69 4.82
CA LYS A 177 13.19 13.73 3.94
C LYS A 177 12.01 14.48 4.59
N THR A 178 11.22 13.79 5.39
CA THR A 178 10.14 14.41 6.16
C THR A 178 10.72 15.34 7.22
N LEU A 179 11.78 14.91 7.90
CA LEU A 179 12.51 15.71 8.88
C LEU A 179 13.18 16.94 8.26
N HIS A 180 13.80 16.78 7.07
CA HIS A 180 14.33 17.89 6.27
C HIS A 180 13.29 18.99 6.04
N ASN A 181 12.13 18.59 5.54
CA ASN A 181 11.07 19.54 5.18
C ASN A 181 10.51 20.23 6.44
N LEU A 182 10.44 19.52 7.56
CA LEU A 182 10.07 20.10 8.86
C LEU A 182 11.07 21.15 9.35
N LEU A 183 12.38 20.86 9.30
CA LEU A 183 13.39 21.83 9.73
C LEU A 183 13.42 23.07 8.83
N HIS A 184 13.31 22.89 7.51
CA HIS A 184 13.40 23.99 6.56
C HIS A 184 12.17 24.91 6.60
N HIS A 185 11.01 24.41 7.04
CA HIS A 185 9.77 25.20 7.18
C HIS A 185 9.43 25.53 8.65
N PHE A 186 10.34 25.26 9.59
CA PHE A 186 10.11 25.49 11.03
C PHE A 186 9.85 26.95 11.39
N ASN A 187 10.46 27.88 10.65
CA ASN A 187 10.32 29.31 10.93
C ASN A 187 8.90 29.83 10.62
N ASP A 188 8.12 29.14 9.79
CA ASP A 188 6.73 29.49 9.46
C ASP A 188 5.74 28.61 10.25
N ALA A 189 4.86 29.24 11.04
CA ALA A 189 4.01 28.55 12.01
C ALA A 189 2.90 27.73 11.36
N ASP A 190 2.35 28.23 10.27
CA ASP A 190 1.21 27.60 9.60
C ASP A 190 1.68 26.44 8.73
N ASP A 191 2.81 26.60 8.04
CA ASP A 191 3.45 25.54 7.27
C ASP A 191 4.00 24.43 8.17
N PHE A 192 4.70 24.76 9.26
CA PHE A 192 5.22 23.76 10.21
C PHE A 192 4.10 22.87 10.77
N LYS A 193 2.94 23.44 11.09
CA LYS A 193 1.78 22.68 11.62
C LYS A 193 1.20 21.73 10.57
N ALA A 194 1.19 22.10 9.29
CA ALA A 194 0.76 21.23 8.19
C ALA A 194 1.77 20.09 7.96
N TYR A 195 3.08 20.40 7.95
CA TYR A 195 4.13 19.41 7.81
C TYR A 195 4.21 18.45 9.01
N ALA A 196 3.99 18.92 10.23
CA ALA A 196 3.99 18.09 11.44
C ALA A 196 2.85 17.06 11.44
N ARG A 197 1.65 17.46 11.02
CA ARG A 197 0.52 16.51 10.85
C ARG A 197 0.81 15.43 9.81
N ASN A 198 1.45 15.81 8.70
CA ASN A 198 1.86 14.85 7.67
C ASN A 198 2.99 13.94 8.16
N ALA A 199 3.92 14.47 8.95
CA ALA A 199 5.06 13.71 9.47
C ALA A 199 4.63 12.58 10.42
N VAL A 200 3.66 12.81 11.30
CA VAL A 200 3.10 11.73 12.15
C VAL A 200 2.52 10.59 11.32
N THR A 201 1.88 10.92 10.20
CA THR A 201 1.28 9.94 9.30
C THR A 201 2.36 9.15 8.56
N GLU A 202 3.40 9.81 8.07
CA GLU A 202 4.56 9.18 7.45
C GLU A 202 5.33 8.28 8.43
N PHE A 203 5.64 8.75 9.65
CA PHE A 203 6.30 7.93 10.66
C PHE A 203 5.48 6.68 11.03
N ARG A 204 4.16 6.80 11.17
CA ARG A 204 3.28 5.63 11.40
C ARG A 204 3.28 4.65 10.22
N ASN A 205 3.34 5.16 9.00
CA ASN A 205 3.44 4.31 7.81
C ASN A 205 4.80 3.59 7.77
N SER A 206 5.89 4.31 8.03
CA SER A 206 7.26 3.79 8.14
C SER A 206 7.36 2.69 9.20
N GLU A 207 6.80 2.91 10.40
CA GLU A 207 6.74 1.94 11.48
C GLU A 207 5.96 0.67 11.06
N LYS A 208 4.77 0.84 10.47
CA LYS A 208 3.96 -0.30 9.97
C LYS A 208 4.73 -1.09 8.91
N LEU A 209 5.49 -0.42 8.03
CA LEU A 209 6.31 -1.07 7.01
C LEU A 209 7.47 -1.87 7.61
N LEU A 210 8.16 -1.33 8.63
CA LEU A 210 9.27 -2.00 9.33
C LEU A 210 8.81 -3.22 10.17
N ILE A 211 7.66 -3.11 10.82
CA ILE A 211 7.07 -4.23 11.58
C ILE A 211 6.63 -5.35 10.62
N THR A 212 5.92 -4.99 9.54
CA THR A 212 5.41 -5.98 8.57
C THR A 212 6.49 -6.57 7.66
N SER A 213 7.69 -5.99 7.57
CA SER A 213 8.85 -6.64 6.93
C SER A 213 9.50 -7.71 7.82
N THR A 214 9.29 -7.65 9.13
CA THR A 214 9.93 -8.55 10.11
C THR A 214 9.08 -9.75 10.48
N SER A 215 7.75 -9.66 10.40
CA SER A 215 6.84 -10.81 10.60
C SER A 215 6.99 -11.96 9.58
N GLY A 216 7.92 -11.82 8.63
CA GLY A 216 8.16 -12.72 7.51
C GLY A 216 9.14 -13.88 7.71
N GLY A 217 9.69 -14.04 8.91
CA GLY A 217 10.58 -15.15 9.26
C GLY A 217 12.06 -14.80 9.21
N ASN A 218 12.62 -14.39 10.35
CA ASN A 218 13.84 -14.94 10.93
C ASN A 218 13.98 -14.36 12.36
N GLU A 219 13.99 -15.21 13.39
CA GLU A 219 14.14 -14.79 14.81
C GLU A 219 15.51 -14.14 15.11
N GLN A 220 16.45 -14.18 14.17
CA GLN A 220 17.65 -13.35 14.22
C GLN A 220 17.43 -12.05 13.43
N LEU A 221 16.98 -11.01 14.14
CA LEU A 221 16.99 -9.63 13.64
C LEU A 221 18.38 -9.34 13.06
N SER A 222 18.48 -9.20 11.73
CA SER A 222 19.74 -8.84 11.08
C SER A 222 20.30 -7.57 11.74
N LYS A 223 21.61 -7.52 12.00
CA LYS A 223 22.27 -6.33 12.56
C LYS A 223 21.94 -5.05 11.81
N ARG A 224 21.62 -5.17 10.51
CA ARG A 224 21.10 -4.08 9.69
C ARG A 224 19.71 -3.63 10.13
N PHE A 225 18.76 -4.53 10.28
CA PHE A 225 17.40 -4.20 10.70
C PHE A 225 17.35 -3.54 12.10
N GLN A 226 18.18 -4.00 13.04
CA GLN A 226 18.33 -3.32 14.34
C GLN A 226 18.83 -1.88 14.20
N LYS A 227 19.81 -1.65 13.30
CA LYS A 227 20.28 -0.31 12.97
C LYS A 227 19.17 0.54 12.36
N LEU A 228 18.33 -0.03 11.49
CA LEU A 228 17.20 0.68 10.90
C LEU A 228 16.15 1.12 11.93
N ILE A 229 15.80 0.26 12.90
CA ILE A 229 14.90 0.64 14.01
C ILE A 229 15.50 1.80 14.81
N LEU A 230 16.79 1.73 15.16
CA LEU A 230 17.47 2.80 15.90
C LEU A 230 17.43 4.14 15.15
N LEU A 231 17.62 4.14 13.82
CA LEU A 231 17.50 5.35 13.01
C LEU A 231 16.06 5.92 13.01
N HIS A 232 15.05 5.05 12.88
CA HIS A 232 13.65 5.47 12.94
C HIS A 232 13.30 6.09 14.29
N THR A 233 13.67 5.45 15.41
CA THR A 233 13.45 5.97 16.77
C THR A 233 14.20 7.29 16.99
N SER A 234 15.43 7.42 16.47
CA SER A 234 16.16 8.68 16.54
C SER A 234 15.47 9.80 15.76
N ALA A 235 14.93 9.53 14.57
CA ALA A 235 14.18 10.52 13.79
C ALA A 235 12.88 10.95 14.49
N GLN A 236 12.17 10.02 15.13
CA GLN A 236 11.01 10.33 15.97
C GLN A 236 11.38 11.18 17.19
N GLY A 237 12.54 10.92 17.80
CA GLY A 237 13.07 11.74 18.90
C GLY A 237 13.32 13.19 18.46
N ILE A 238 13.99 13.40 17.32
CA ILE A 238 14.24 14.75 16.78
C ILE A 238 12.90 15.45 16.45
N TYR A 239 11.93 14.71 15.91
CA TYR A 239 10.59 15.26 15.66
C TYR A 239 9.89 15.73 16.95
N ALA A 240 9.98 14.98 18.04
CA ALA A 240 9.39 15.35 19.32
C ALA A 240 10.01 16.64 19.89
N GLU A 241 11.33 16.75 19.84
CA GLU A 241 12.07 17.96 20.25
C GLU A 241 11.66 19.18 19.42
N LEU A 242 11.50 19.04 18.10
CA LEU A 242 10.99 20.12 17.24
C LEU A 242 9.56 20.54 17.62
N LEU A 243 8.72 19.59 18.01
CA LEU A 243 7.36 19.89 18.46
C LEU A 243 7.37 20.69 19.77
N GLU A 244 8.21 20.31 20.72
CA GLU A 244 8.40 20.97 22.00
C GLU A 244 8.97 22.38 21.85
N LEU A 245 9.97 22.56 20.96
CA LEU A 245 10.51 23.88 20.62
C LEU A 245 9.45 24.80 20.01
N ASN A 246 8.55 24.26 19.18
CA ASN A 246 7.44 25.01 18.61
C ASN A 246 6.38 25.37 19.66
N GLU A 247 6.03 24.48 20.59
CA GLU A 247 5.13 24.78 21.71
C GLU A 247 5.69 25.88 22.63
N ASN A 248 7.00 25.85 22.86
CA ASN A 248 7.72 26.87 23.63
C ASN A 248 7.96 28.19 22.86
N ASN A 249 7.46 28.32 21.62
CA ASN A 249 7.64 29.49 20.73
C ASN A 249 9.13 29.87 20.50
N ILE A 250 10.04 28.91 20.59
CA ILE A 250 11.49 29.16 20.41
C ILE A 250 11.78 29.23 18.91
N ARG A 251 11.86 30.45 18.37
CA ARG A 251 12.21 30.73 16.98
C ARG A 251 13.21 31.89 16.91
N PRO A 252 14.12 31.91 15.91
CA PRO A 252 14.32 30.93 14.84
C PRO A 252 15.25 29.77 15.27
N LEU A 253 15.23 28.66 14.52
CA LEU A 253 16.23 27.60 14.69
C LEU A 253 17.62 28.08 14.24
N PRO A 254 18.70 27.65 14.93
CA PRO A 254 20.07 27.81 14.47
C PRO A 254 20.26 27.27 13.05
N LYS A 255 20.88 28.07 12.17
CA LYS A 255 21.13 27.69 10.78
C LYS A 255 22.05 26.45 10.67
N ASP A 256 22.97 26.29 11.61
CA ASP A 256 23.88 25.14 11.69
C ASP A 256 23.14 23.80 11.82
N LEU A 257 21.96 23.77 12.47
CA LEU A 257 21.13 22.56 12.58
C LEU A 257 20.47 22.19 11.26
N VAL A 258 20.09 23.18 10.45
CA VAL A 258 19.54 22.97 9.12
C VAL A 258 20.64 22.45 8.19
N GLU A 259 21.83 23.06 8.21
CA GLU A 259 22.98 22.61 7.42
C GLU A 259 23.48 21.21 7.81
N MET A 260 23.48 20.87 9.11
CA MET A 260 23.80 19.51 9.57
C MET A 260 22.78 18.49 9.05
N MET A 261 21.49 18.84 9.03
CA MET A 261 20.44 17.98 8.49
C MET A 261 20.65 17.74 6.99
N ASP A 262 21.01 18.78 6.23
CA ASP A 262 21.34 18.69 4.81
C ASP A 262 22.52 17.75 4.56
N HIS A 263 23.55 17.82 5.40
CA HIS A 263 24.70 16.93 5.33
C HIS A 263 24.34 15.47 5.63
N ILE A 264 23.45 15.23 6.59
CA ILE A 264 22.96 13.89 6.95
C ILE A 264 22.13 13.31 5.80
N ILE A 265 21.23 14.09 5.20
CA ILE A 265 20.39 13.63 4.08
C ILE A 265 21.24 13.31 2.86
N ASN A 266 22.22 14.15 2.55
CA ASN A 266 23.15 13.86 1.46
C ASN A 266 23.93 12.57 1.72
N SER A 267 24.34 12.31 2.97
CA SER A 267 25.02 11.06 3.37
C SER A 267 24.10 9.84 3.32
N VAL A 268 22.83 9.98 3.70
CA VAL A 268 21.80 8.92 3.63
C VAL A 268 21.36 8.66 2.18
N ALA A 269 21.42 9.68 1.31
CA ALA A 269 21.13 9.56 -0.12
C ALA A 269 22.27 8.90 -0.91
N THR A 270 23.53 9.17 -0.54
CA THR A 270 24.74 8.65 -1.23
C THR A 270 25.27 7.31 -0.73
N SER A 271 24.79 6.80 0.41
CA SER A 271 25.32 5.54 0.97
C SER A 271 24.24 4.43 1.00
N THR A 272 24.37 3.34 0.23
CA THR A 272 25.18 2.16 0.61
C THR A 272 25.91 2.40 1.92
N ILE A 273 25.21 2.18 3.05
CA ILE A 273 25.74 2.24 4.42
C ILE A 273 27.23 1.87 4.40
N PRO A 274 28.15 2.84 4.52
CA PRO A 274 29.56 2.51 4.62
C PRO A 274 29.68 1.83 5.97
N ALA A 275 30.42 0.72 6.00
CA ALA A 275 30.83 0.15 7.26
C ALA A 275 31.43 1.29 8.09
N MET A 276 30.91 1.47 9.31
CA MET A 276 31.51 2.37 10.28
C MET A 276 32.97 1.91 10.43
N ASP A 277 33.88 2.69 9.86
CA ASP A 277 35.31 2.41 9.92
C ASP A 277 35.78 2.55 11.37
N LYS A 278 36.60 1.58 11.78
CA LYS A 278 37.13 1.41 13.13
C LYS A 278 38.28 2.38 13.36
N SER A 279 38.03 3.69 13.33
CA SER A 279 39.08 4.68 13.60
C SER A 279 38.59 5.88 14.42
N CYS A 280 38.04 5.63 15.60
CA CYS A 280 38.15 6.56 16.72
C CYS A 280 38.79 5.82 17.89
N ARG A 281 40.09 5.57 17.76
CA ARG A 281 40.95 5.13 18.86
C ARG A 281 41.24 6.39 19.69
N CYS A 282 40.45 6.62 20.73
CA CYS A 282 40.78 7.64 21.73
C CYS A 282 42.12 7.26 22.37
N GLY A 283 43.17 7.99 22.01
CA GLY A 283 44.50 7.86 22.60
C GLY A 283 44.50 8.59 23.94
N THR A 284 44.53 7.83 25.02
CA THR A 284 44.87 8.35 26.35
C THR A 284 46.40 8.38 26.49
N ARG A 285 46.98 9.56 26.24
CA ARG A 285 48.20 10.11 26.85
C ARG A 285 47.80 11.56 27.16
N ILE A 286 47.87 12.07 28.37
CA ILE A 286 48.98 12.13 29.33
C ILE A 286 48.39 12.01 30.74
#